data_AF-A0A838D8U8-F1
#
_entry.id   AF-A0A838D8U8-F1
#
_cell.length_a   1.000
_cell.length_b   1.000
_cell.length_c   1.000
_cell.angle_alpha   90.00
_cell.angle_beta   90.00
_cell.angle_gamma   90.00
#
_symmetry.space_group_name_H-M   'P 1'
#
loop_
_entity.id
_entity.type
_entity.pdbx_description
1 polymer ?
#
loop_
_entity_poly.entity_id
_entity_poly.type
_entity_poly.pdbx_seq_one_letter_code
_entity_poly.pdbx_strand_id
1 'polypeptide(L)'
;VLILLLISMGVTSSNAQNSGENLQPSVQISKLSTNSYQIVNETAYIKPYFDISYIISGSSNLLNNSQNIINSTIINDFLSSPPAGYIMQQNNSSNSTTNATNVLPALPNPFVDQETISATIQQQLSEAISSAIDIDYFEVDIECTFGNKIQDWDCDVYSLPT
;
A
#
# COMPACT_ATOMS: atom_id res chain seq x y z
N VAL A 1 22.26 17.58 41.97
CA VAL A 1 21.32 18.07 40.95
C VAL A 1 21.10 16.94 39.96
N LEU A 2 19.92 16.32 39.98
CA LEU A 2 19.57 15.21 39.10
C LEU A 2 18.61 15.76 38.05
N ILE A 3 19.05 15.78 36.79
CA ILE A 3 18.24 16.26 35.65
C ILE A 3 17.47 15.04 35.12
N LEU A 4 16.15 15.01 35.32
CA LEU A 4 15.28 14.07 34.61
C LEU A 4 15.06 14.61 33.19
N LEU A 5 15.67 13.94 32.21
CA LEU A 5 15.30 14.09 30.79
C LEU A 5 13.97 13.36 30.56
N LEU A 6 12.91 14.12 30.37
CA LEU A 6 11.63 13.62 29.85
C LEU A 6 11.79 13.39 28.34
N ILE A 7 11.96 12.13 27.94
CA ILE A 7 11.91 11.74 26.54
C ILE A 7 10.42 11.70 26.17
N SER A 8 9.95 12.68 25.39
CA SER A 8 8.64 12.62 24.77
C SER A 8 8.65 11.52 23.71
N MET A 9 8.04 10.38 24.02
CA MET A 9 7.73 9.39 23.01
C MET A 9 6.58 9.94 22.17
N GLY A 10 6.86 10.28 20.91
CA GLY A 10 5.81 10.53 19.93
C GLY A 10 4.94 9.29 19.83
N VAL A 11 3.62 9.48 19.92
CA VAL A 11 2.65 8.42 19.66
C VAL A 11 2.80 7.98 18.21
N THR A 12 3.44 6.83 17.99
CA THR A 12 3.29 6.08 16.74
C THR A 12 1.88 5.50 16.73
N SER A 13 1.26 5.42 15.55
CA SER A 13 -0.02 4.75 15.35
C SER A 13 0.11 3.29 15.80
N SER A 14 -0.33 3.00 17.03
CA SER A 14 -0.29 1.66 17.61
C SER A 14 -1.36 0.79 16.99
N ASN A 15 -0.97 -0.25 16.25
CA ASN A 15 -1.88 -1.34 15.89
C ASN A 15 -2.25 -2.09 17.17
N ALA A 16 -3.55 -2.16 17.49
CA ALA A 16 -4.05 -2.88 18.65
C ALA A 16 -4.40 -4.33 18.25
N GLN A 17 -3.94 -5.32 19.03
CA GLN A 17 -4.33 -6.71 18.85
C GLN A 17 -5.64 -6.97 19.61
N ASN A 18 -6.68 -7.42 18.90
CA ASN A 18 -7.92 -7.90 19.52
C ASN A 18 -7.91 -9.44 19.55
N SER A 19 -7.90 -10.02 20.75
CA SER A 19 -7.83 -11.47 20.95
C SER A 19 -9.20 -12.16 20.96
N GLY A 20 -10.29 -11.44 20.71
CA GLY A 20 -11.65 -11.97 20.73
C GLY A 20 -12.30 -12.00 19.34
N GLU A 21 -12.93 -13.12 19.00
CA GLU A 21 -13.94 -13.20 17.93
C GLU A 21 -15.22 -12.50 18.41
N ASN A 22 -15.23 -11.17 18.42
CA ASN A 22 -16.47 -10.44 18.64
C ASN A 22 -17.24 -10.42 17.31
N LEU A 23 -18.38 -11.12 17.26
CA LEU A 23 -19.32 -11.19 16.12
C LEU A 23 -19.97 -9.85 15.75
N GLN A 24 -19.44 -8.72 16.22
CA GLN A 24 -19.93 -7.42 15.83
C GLN A 24 -19.59 -7.14 14.36
N PRO A 25 -20.55 -6.57 13.61
CA PRO A 25 -20.29 -6.06 12.27
C PRO A 25 -19.04 -5.16 12.29
N SER A 26 -18.04 -5.53 11.50
CA SER A 26 -16.74 -4.87 11.48
C SER A 26 -16.19 -4.84 10.06
N VAL A 27 -15.27 -3.91 9.80
CA VAL A 27 -14.44 -3.95 8.60
C VAL A 27 -13.27 -4.89 8.87
N GLN A 28 -13.06 -5.86 8.00
CA GLN A 28 -11.92 -6.76 8.03
C GLN A 28 -10.97 -6.38 6.90
N ILE A 29 -9.67 -6.34 7.19
CA ILE A 29 -8.64 -6.13 6.17
C ILE A 29 -7.71 -7.33 6.25
N SER A 30 -7.63 -8.09 5.16
CA SER A 30 -6.66 -9.16 4.99
C SER A 30 -5.62 -8.76 3.94
N LYS A 31 -4.40 -9.27 4.09
CA LYS A 31 -3.28 -8.97 3.22
C LYS A 31 -2.69 -10.26 2.68
N LEU A 32 -2.52 -10.33 1.37
CA LEU A 32 -1.68 -11.31 0.71
C LEU A 32 -0.46 -10.58 0.14
N SER A 33 0.74 -11.05 0.46
CA SER A 33 1.97 -10.44 -0.03
C SER A 33 2.90 -11.52 -0.52
N THR A 34 3.32 -11.42 -1.78
CA THR A 34 4.30 -12.33 -2.37
C THR A 34 5.47 -11.53 -2.90
N ASN A 35 6.68 -11.91 -2.47
CA ASN A 35 7.90 -11.31 -2.98
C ASN A 35 9.03 -12.36 -2.95
N SER A 36 10.03 -12.18 -3.81
CA SER A 36 11.20 -13.06 -3.85
C SER A 36 12.48 -12.26 -3.77
N TYR A 37 13.53 -12.91 -3.25
CA TYR A 37 14.85 -12.32 -3.12
C TYR A 37 15.85 -13.08 -3.98
N GLN A 38 16.78 -12.35 -4.58
CA GLN A 38 17.97 -12.89 -5.22
C GLN A 38 19.18 -12.52 -4.36
N ILE A 39 20.03 -13.50 -4.04
CA ILE A 39 21.27 -13.28 -3.29
C ILE A 39 22.45 -13.42 -4.25
N VAL A 40 23.26 -12.37 -4.38
CA VAL A 40 24.49 -12.36 -5.19
C VAL A 40 25.57 -11.64 -4.39
N ASN A 41 26.75 -12.24 -4.27
CA ASN A 41 27.91 -11.64 -3.58
C ASN A 41 27.54 -11.04 -2.21
N GLU A 42 26.92 -11.86 -1.34
CA GLU A 42 26.50 -11.47 0.03
C GLU A 42 25.45 -10.34 0.09
N THR A 43 24.89 -9.93 -1.05
CA THR A 43 23.87 -8.88 -1.14
C THR A 43 22.53 -9.49 -1.54
N ALA A 44 21.46 -9.13 -0.82
CA ALA A 44 20.10 -9.51 -1.14
C ALA A 44 19.41 -8.41 -1.95
N TYR A 45 18.79 -8.80 -3.06
CA TYR A 45 18.02 -7.94 -3.95
C TYR A 45 16.58 -8.42 -3.97
N ILE A 46 15.60 -7.52 -3.84
CA ILE A 46 14.23 -7.89 -4.18
C ILE A 46 14.15 -8.12 -5.69
N LYS A 47 13.51 -9.20 -6.11
CA LYS A 47 13.24 -9.42 -7.54
C LYS A 47 12.14 -8.45 -8.00
N PRO A 48 12.19 -7.99 -9.27
CA PRO A 48 10.98 -7.46 -9.90
C PRO A 48 9.88 -8.54 -9.84
N TYR A 49 8.61 -8.12 -9.81
CA TYR A 49 7.43 -8.98 -9.61
C TYR A 49 7.19 -9.39 -8.14
N PHE A 50 6.79 -8.40 -7.35
CA PHE A 50 6.05 -8.64 -6.11
C PHE A 50 4.63 -8.12 -6.29
N ASP A 51 3.70 -8.80 -5.63
CA ASP A 51 2.30 -8.40 -5.60
C ASP A 51 1.86 -8.35 -4.13
N ILE A 52 1.30 -7.21 -3.75
CA ILE A 52 0.64 -7.02 -2.46
C ILE A 52 -0.84 -6.78 -2.75
N SER A 53 -1.69 -7.67 -2.27
CA SER A 53 -3.13 -7.54 -2.37
C SER A 53 -3.73 -7.31 -0.98
N TYR A 54 -4.62 -6.34 -0.87
CA TYR A 54 -5.44 -6.09 0.32
C TYR A 54 -6.89 -6.42 -0.02
N ILE A 55 -7.55 -7.24 0.80
CA ILE A 55 -8.99 -7.49 0.70
C ILE A 55 -9.65 -6.83 1.90
N ILE A 56 -10.56 -5.90 1.64
CA ILE A 56 -11.29 -5.12 2.62
C ILE A 56 -12.76 -5.56 2.56
N SER A 57 -13.23 -6.21 3.62
CA SER A 57 -14.58 -6.76 3.69
C SER A 57 -15.42 -6.01 4.72
N GLY A 58 -16.67 -5.69 4.37
CA GLY A 58 -17.61 -5.10 5.32
C GLY A 58 -18.87 -4.57 4.63
N SER A 59 -19.82 -4.09 5.43
CA SER A 59 -21.01 -3.40 4.90
C SER A 59 -20.68 -1.98 4.43
N SER A 60 -21.40 -1.48 3.42
CA SER A 60 -21.18 -0.15 2.85
C SER A 60 -21.16 0.97 3.90
N ASN A 61 -22.05 0.92 4.90
CA ASN A 61 -22.06 1.89 5.99
C ASN A 61 -20.80 1.82 6.88
N LEU A 62 -20.31 0.62 7.19
CA LEU A 62 -19.10 0.47 8.02
C LEU A 62 -17.84 0.89 7.26
N LEU A 63 -17.77 0.57 5.97
CA LEU A 63 -16.70 1.02 5.08
C LEU A 63 -16.66 2.55 5.01
N ASN A 64 -17.82 3.18 4.79
CA ASN A 64 -17.94 4.63 4.76
C ASN A 64 -17.45 5.29 6.06
N ASN A 65 -17.91 4.79 7.22
CA ASN A 65 -17.54 5.34 8.53
C ASN A 65 -16.07 5.09 8.90
N SER A 66 -15.42 4.11 8.26
CA SER A 66 -14.05 3.67 8.58
C SER A 66 -13.01 4.11 7.55
N GLN A 67 -13.38 4.89 6.52
CA GLN A 67 -12.50 5.31 5.41
C GLN A 67 -11.11 5.78 5.87
N ASN A 68 -11.06 6.70 6.83
CA ASN A 68 -9.79 7.25 7.32
C ASN A 68 -8.91 6.18 7.99
N ILE A 69 -9.52 5.25 8.71
CA ILE A 69 -8.81 4.17 9.39
C ILE A 69 -8.33 3.14 8.36
N ILE A 70 -9.17 2.74 7.39
CA ILE A 70 -8.80 1.85 6.29
C ILE A 70 -7.59 2.42 5.54
N ASN A 71 -7.67 3.69 5.11
CA ASN A 71 -6.59 4.39 4.42
C ASN A 71 -5.29 4.37 5.24
N SER A 72 -5.34 4.82 6.49
CA SER A 72 -4.14 4.87 7.32
C SER A 72 -3.56 3.49 7.64
N THR A 73 -4.40 2.47 7.84
CA THR A 73 -3.96 1.09 8.06
C THR A 73 -3.20 0.55 6.85
N ILE A 74 -3.78 0.65 5.65
CA ILE A 74 -3.18 0.11 4.42
C ILE A 74 -1.93 0.92 4.03
N ILE A 75 -1.97 2.25 4.08
CA ILE A 75 -0.82 3.09 3.73
C ILE A 75 0.36 2.81 4.67
N ASN A 76 0.12 2.77 5.98
CA ASN A 76 1.20 2.52 6.94
C ASN A 76 1.78 1.11 6.79
N ASP A 77 0.92 0.10 6.59
CA ASP A 77 1.36 -1.28 6.38
C ASP A 77 2.12 -1.45 5.05
N PHE A 78 1.66 -0.81 3.97
CA PHE A 78 2.36 -0.85 2.67
C PHE A 78 3.71 -0.14 2.75
N LEU A 79 3.77 1.10 3.24
CA LEU A 79 5.01 1.89 3.30
C LEU A 79 6.08 1.30 4.22
N SER A 80 5.67 0.54 5.24
CA SER A 80 6.60 -0.18 6.13
C SER A 80 7.09 -1.51 5.54
N SER A 81 6.51 -1.95 4.42
CA SER A 81 6.90 -3.19 3.76
C SER A 81 8.16 -3.01 2.89
N PRO A 82 9.05 -4.02 2.79
CA PRO A 82 10.24 -3.94 1.95
C PRO A 82 9.97 -3.54 0.48
N PRO A 83 8.88 -4.01 -0.18
CA PRO A 83 8.59 -3.64 -1.56
C PRO A 83 8.32 -2.15 -1.82
N ALA A 84 7.90 -1.38 -0.82
CA ALA A 84 7.58 0.05 -1.00
C ALA A 84 8.76 0.88 -1.53
N GLY A 85 10.00 0.48 -1.24
CA GLY A 85 11.20 1.14 -1.77
C GLY A 85 11.51 0.84 -3.23
N TYR A 86 10.71 0.00 -3.90
CA TYR A 86 10.99 -0.53 -5.24
C TYR A 86 9.86 -0.26 -6.25
N ILE A 87 8.93 0.62 -5.90
CA ILE A 87 7.83 1.02 -6.79
C ILE A 87 8.37 1.97 -7.86
N MET A 88 7.98 1.72 -9.11
CA MET A 88 8.46 2.47 -10.28
C MET A 88 7.34 3.22 -10.99
N GLN A 89 7.70 4.34 -11.63
CA GLN A 89 6.86 5.04 -12.62
C GLN A 89 7.15 4.45 -14.02
N GLN A 90 6.13 4.16 -14.84
CA GLN A 90 6.23 3.50 -16.16
C GLN A 90 7.01 4.28 -17.26
N ASN A 91 7.88 5.24 -16.93
CA ASN A 91 8.61 6.07 -17.91
C ASN A 91 10.14 5.99 -17.84
N ASN A 92 10.72 4.92 -17.31
CA ASN A 92 12.14 4.61 -17.54
C ASN A 92 12.30 3.34 -18.37
N SER A 93 11.61 3.27 -19.51
CA SER A 93 12.18 2.52 -20.64
C SER A 93 13.46 3.26 -21.00
N SER A 94 14.61 2.71 -20.64
CA SER A 94 15.90 3.20 -21.09
C SER A 94 15.98 3.04 -22.60
N ASN A 95 15.43 4.00 -23.34
CA ASN A 95 15.92 4.31 -24.66
C ASN A 95 17.32 4.88 -24.46
N SER A 96 18.30 3.99 -24.28
CA SER A 96 19.71 4.29 -24.42
C SER A 96 19.92 4.65 -25.90
N THR A 97 19.65 5.90 -26.25
CA THR A 97 20.18 6.50 -27.47
C THR A 97 21.68 6.59 -27.28
N THR A 98 22.39 5.60 -27.82
CA THR A 98 23.82 5.63 -28.09
C THR A 98 24.11 6.78 -29.04
N ASN A 99 24.26 8.01 -28.54
CA ASN A 99 24.90 9.17 -29.20
C ASN A 99 24.74 10.43 -28.33
N ALA A 100 25.63 10.67 -27.36
CA ALA A 100 26.03 12.02 -26.91
C ALA A 100 27.10 11.96 -25.81
N THR A 101 28.25 12.57 -26.09
CA THR A 101 29.22 13.23 -25.19
C THR A 101 29.38 12.75 -23.73
N ASN A 102 30.64 12.46 -23.35
CA ASN A 102 31.21 12.01 -22.05
C ASN A 102 30.87 12.85 -20.79
N VAL A 103 29.60 13.16 -20.55
CA VAL A 103 29.08 13.49 -19.23
C VAL A 103 28.07 12.39 -18.97
N LEU A 104 28.36 11.46 -18.06
CA LEU A 104 27.35 10.50 -17.60
C LEU A 104 26.16 11.33 -17.11
N PRO A 105 25.01 11.32 -17.81
CA PRO A 105 23.81 11.92 -17.27
C PRO A 105 23.53 11.18 -15.96
N ALA A 106 23.22 11.90 -14.88
CA ALA A 106 22.72 11.24 -13.68
C ALA A 106 21.54 10.37 -14.12
N LEU A 107 21.68 9.05 -13.96
CA LEU A 107 20.64 8.10 -14.35
C LEU A 107 19.37 8.51 -13.58
N PRO A 108 18.23 8.78 -14.26
CA PRO A 108 17.02 9.19 -13.57
C PRO A 108 16.63 8.16 -12.51
N ASN A 109 16.29 8.61 -11.29
CA ASN A 109 15.77 7.72 -10.26
C ASN A 109 14.51 7.03 -10.80
N PRO A 110 14.48 5.69 -10.95
CA PRO A 110 13.31 5.00 -11.46
C PRO A 110 12.21 4.84 -10.40
N PHE A 111 12.51 5.09 -9.13
CA PHE A 111 11.60 4.85 -8.02
C PHE A 111 10.77 6.09 -7.67
N VAL A 112 9.51 5.85 -7.34
CA VAL A 112 8.59 6.90 -6.86
C VAL A 112 8.87 7.23 -5.38
N ASP A 113 8.58 8.46 -4.99
CA ASP A 113 8.66 8.89 -3.59
C ASP A 113 7.46 8.38 -2.77
N GLN A 114 7.60 8.37 -1.44
CA GLN A 114 6.56 7.87 -0.53
C GLN A 114 5.28 8.71 -0.53
N GLU A 115 5.36 10.01 -0.82
CA GLU A 115 4.18 10.88 -0.88
C GLU A 115 3.32 10.50 -2.07
N THR A 116 3.95 10.29 -3.24
CA THR A 116 3.29 9.79 -4.45
C THR A 116 2.66 8.41 -4.20
N ILE A 117 3.38 7.47 -3.57
CA ILE A 117 2.82 6.15 -3.20
C ILE A 117 1.58 6.30 -2.33
N SER A 118 1.67 7.11 -1.26
CA SER A 118 0.58 7.30 -0.30
C SER A 118 -0.66 7.91 -0.96
N ALA A 119 -0.44 8.93 -1.80
CA ALA A 119 -1.51 9.62 -2.52
C ALA A 119 -2.22 8.67 -3.50
N THR A 120 -1.47 7.84 -4.24
CA THR A 120 -2.07 6.87 -5.16
C THR A 120 -2.86 5.79 -4.41
N ILE A 121 -2.32 5.22 -3.32
CA ILE A 121 -3.08 4.26 -2.50
C ILE A 121 -4.37 4.90 -1.97
N GLN A 122 -4.28 6.11 -1.43
CA GLN A 122 -5.44 6.84 -0.91
C GLN A 122 -6.48 7.08 -1.99
N GLN A 123 -6.06 7.45 -3.20
CA GLN A 123 -6.96 7.66 -4.33
C GLN A 123 -7.71 6.37 -4.69
N GLN A 124 -6.97 5.28 -4.92
CA GLN A 124 -7.55 3.98 -5.29
C GLN A 124 -8.55 3.48 -4.24
N LEU A 125 -8.19 3.58 -2.95
CA LEU A 125 -9.08 3.21 -1.85
C LEU A 125 -10.33 4.10 -1.79
N SER A 126 -10.19 5.41 -1.97
CA SER A 126 -11.33 6.34 -1.89
C SER A 126 -12.32 6.11 -3.04
N GLU A 127 -11.81 5.86 -4.25
CA GLU A 127 -12.63 5.55 -5.43
C GLU A 127 -13.39 4.22 -5.22
N ALA A 128 -12.70 3.16 -4.77
CA ALA A 128 -13.32 1.87 -4.53
C ALA A 128 -14.34 1.90 -3.37
N ILE A 129 -14.04 2.59 -2.26
CA ILE A 129 -15.00 2.73 -1.15
C ILE A 129 -16.23 3.54 -1.60
N SER A 130 -16.05 4.59 -2.41
CA SER A 130 -17.19 5.32 -2.97
C SER A 130 -18.07 4.41 -3.84
N SER A 131 -17.45 3.60 -4.70
CA SER A 131 -18.16 2.61 -5.52
C SER A 131 -18.90 1.58 -4.67
N ALA A 132 -18.26 1.04 -3.63
CA ALA A 132 -18.89 0.14 -2.66
C ALA A 132 -20.11 0.75 -1.94
N ILE A 133 -20.10 2.06 -1.70
CA ILE A 133 -21.23 2.78 -1.11
C ILE A 133 -22.37 2.93 -2.12
N ASP A 134 -22.06 3.30 -3.35
CA ASP A 134 -23.07 3.60 -4.38
C ASP A 134 -23.89 2.37 -4.79
N ILE A 135 -23.32 1.16 -4.70
CA ILE A 135 -24.02 -0.07 -5.09
C ILE A 135 -24.93 -0.62 -3.96
N ASP A 136 -24.89 -0.03 -2.75
CA ASP A 136 -25.79 -0.30 -1.61
C ASP A 136 -25.97 -1.80 -1.24
N TYR A 137 -24.89 -2.58 -1.32
CA TYR A 137 -24.89 -3.98 -0.92
C TYR A 137 -24.78 -4.16 0.61
N PHE A 138 -25.32 -5.27 1.12
CA PHE A 138 -25.25 -5.60 2.54
C PHE A 138 -23.81 -5.88 2.99
N GLU A 139 -23.03 -6.58 2.16
CA GLU A 139 -21.60 -6.83 2.32
C GLU A 139 -20.90 -6.76 0.96
N VAL A 140 -19.69 -6.20 0.96
CA VAL A 140 -18.82 -6.11 -0.21
C VAL A 140 -17.39 -6.47 0.16
N ASP A 141 -16.65 -6.92 -0.84
CA ASP A 141 -15.20 -7.06 -0.80
C ASP A 141 -14.59 -6.02 -1.73
N ILE A 142 -13.60 -5.28 -1.24
CA ILE A 142 -12.73 -4.42 -2.07
C ILE A 142 -11.37 -5.10 -2.14
N GLU A 143 -10.93 -5.47 -3.33
CA GLU A 143 -9.61 -6.05 -3.57
C GLU A 143 -8.70 -5.02 -4.23
N CYS A 144 -7.67 -4.58 -3.52
CA CYS A 144 -6.66 -3.66 -4.03
C CYS A 144 -5.36 -4.40 -4.32
N THR A 145 -4.84 -4.28 -5.54
CA THR A 145 -3.58 -4.92 -5.95
C THR A 145 -2.51 -3.89 -6.25
N PHE A 146 -1.42 -3.94 -5.49
CA PHE A 146 -0.28 -3.02 -5.58
C PHE A 146 1.00 -3.78 -5.94
N GLY A 147 1.32 -3.76 -7.24
CA GLY A 147 2.54 -4.35 -7.80
C GLY A 147 3.73 -3.38 -7.83
N ASN A 148 4.77 -3.72 -8.60
CA ASN A 148 5.99 -2.92 -8.72
C ASN A 148 5.87 -1.66 -9.60
N LYS A 149 4.74 -1.46 -10.28
CA LYS A 149 4.47 -0.32 -11.15
C LYS A 149 3.24 0.41 -10.65
N ILE A 150 3.40 1.68 -10.30
CA ILE A 150 2.34 2.48 -9.68
C ILE A 150 1.14 2.72 -10.63
N GLN A 151 1.36 2.67 -11.94
CA GLN A 151 0.31 2.84 -12.95
C GLN A 151 -0.62 1.63 -13.08
N ASP A 152 -0.16 0.47 -12.63
CA ASP A 152 -0.90 -0.78 -12.73
C ASP A 152 -1.69 -1.06 -11.44
N TRP A 153 -1.69 -0.12 -10.48
CA TRP A 153 -2.41 -0.24 -9.22
C TRP A 153 -3.89 0.03 -9.40
N ASP A 154 -4.70 -0.82 -8.79
CA ASP A 154 -6.15 -0.76 -8.91
C ASP A 154 -6.83 -1.34 -7.66
N CYS A 155 -8.08 -0.97 -7.45
CA CYS A 155 -8.97 -1.50 -6.42
C CYS A 155 -10.34 -1.86 -7.02
N ASP A 156 -10.64 -3.15 -7.08
CA ASP A 156 -11.90 -3.68 -7.59
C ASP A 156 -12.91 -3.90 -6.46
N VAL A 157 -14.20 -3.66 -6.75
CA VAL A 157 -15.30 -3.89 -5.80
C VAL A 157 -16.13 -5.08 -6.25
N TYR A 158 -16.29 -6.04 -5.34
CA TYR A 158 -17.07 -7.26 -5.54
C TYR A 158 -18.23 -7.30 -4.56
N SER A 159 -19.41 -7.68 -5.06
CA SER A 159 -20.53 -8.00 -4.20
C SER A 159 -20.46 -9.45 -3.76
N LEU A 160 -20.64 -9.68 -2.45
CA LEU A 160 -20.73 -11.03 -1.93
C LEU A 160 -22.17 -11.55 -2.13
N PRO A 161 -22.34 -12.80 -2.59
CA PRO A 161 -23.66 -13.39 -2.70
C PRO A 161 -24.32 -13.45 -1.31
N THR A 162 -25.53 -12.89 -1.22
CA THR A 162 -26.39 -12.91 -0.03
C THR A 162 -26.94 -14.30 0.25
#